data_AF-A0A0G1XEZ8-F1
#
_entry.id   AF-A0A0G1XEZ8-F1
#
_cell.length_a   1.000
_cell.length_b   1.000
_cell.length_c   1.000
_cell.angle_alpha   90.00
_cell.angle_beta   90.00
_cell.angle_gamma   90.00
#
_symmetry.space_group_name_H-M   'P 1'
#
loop_
_entity.id
_entity.type
_entity.pdbx_description
1 polymer ?
#
loop_
_entity_poly.entity_id
_entity_poly.type
_entity_poly.pdbx_seq_one_letter_code
_entity_poly.pdbx_strand_id
1 'polypeptide(L)'
;ELPTLDLLEEIEKVLGHRISLNSIAAATLGETKTGTGLNAIRLWRNAQLDQLREYCLNDVKLTRDVYEYALRNQKLLYKDFFEKREIPLRLAEPQPRQNVSRQTSLF
;
A
#
# COMPACT_ATOMS: atom_id res chain seq x y z
N GLU A 1 19.85 -2.89 9.94
CA GLU A 1 18.77 -2.18 9.22
C GLU A 1 17.40 -2.61 9.75
N LEU A 2 16.33 -1.85 9.48
CA LEU A 2 14.96 -2.33 9.68
C LEU A 2 14.59 -3.22 8.49
N PRO A 3 13.90 -4.36 8.71
CA PRO A 3 13.34 -5.08 7.59
C PRO A 3 12.29 -4.19 6.92
N THR A 4 12.46 -3.96 5.61
CA THR A 4 11.56 -3.14 4.79
C THR A 4 11.03 -3.96 3.63
N LEU A 5 9.80 -3.69 3.21
CA LEU A 5 9.17 -4.30 2.06
C LEU A 5 8.52 -3.19 1.24
N ASP A 6 8.89 -3.08 -0.04
CA ASP A 6 8.20 -2.22 -1.00
C ASP A 6 7.21 -3.06 -1.82
N LEU A 7 5.92 -2.87 -1.56
CA LEU A 7 4.87 -3.63 -2.21
C LEU A 7 4.82 -3.38 -3.74
N LEU A 8 5.10 -2.15 -4.18
CA LEU A 8 5.07 -1.82 -5.60
C LEU A 8 6.24 -2.46 -6.34
N GLU A 9 7.42 -2.49 -5.71
CA GLU A 9 8.60 -3.16 -6.27
C GLU A 9 8.34 -4.66 -6.44
N GLU A 10 7.75 -5.32 -5.44
CA GLU A 10 7.43 -6.75 -5.54
C GLU A 10 6.38 -7.04 -6.63
N ILE A 11 5.40 -6.16 -6.81
CA ILE A 11 4.42 -6.27 -7.90
C ILE A 11 5.10 -6.06 -9.27
N GLU A 12 5.99 -5.09 -9.38
CA GLU A 12 6.74 -4.80 -10.60
C GLU A 12 7.64 -5.98 -11.00
N LYS A 13 8.26 -6.68 -10.03
CA LYS A 13 9.04 -7.91 -10.28
C LYS A 13 8.22 -9.03 -10.91
N VAL A 14 6.95 -9.15 -10.52
CA VAL A 14 6.05 -10.22 -11.04
C VAL A 14 5.46 -9.84 -12.39
N LEU A 15 5.08 -8.58 -12.60
CA LEU A 15 4.37 -8.13 -13.79
C LEU A 15 5.25 -7.50 -14.87
N GLY A 16 6.49 -7.15 -14.54
CA GLY A 16 7.43 -6.46 -15.43
C GLY A 16 7.11 -4.98 -15.68
N HIS A 17 6.07 -4.43 -15.03
CA HIS A 17 5.69 -3.03 -15.10
C HIS A 17 4.94 -2.59 -13.84
N ARG A 18 4.86 -1.27 -13.62
CA ARG A 18 4.17 -0.69 -12.47
C ARG A 18 2.67 -0.58 -12.69
N ILE A 19 1.92 -0.79 -11.61
CA ILE A 19 0.45 -0.66 -11.59
C ILE A 19 0.03 0.36 -10.55
N SER A 20 -1.04 1.10 -10.84
CA SER A 20 -1.60 2.07 -9.89
C SER A 20 -2.21 1.37 -8.68
N LEU A 21 -1.99 1.94 -7.48
CA LEU A 21 -2.63 1.49 -6.23
C LEU A 21 -4.15 1.38 -6.37
N ASN A 22 -4.78 2.31 -7.09
CA ASN A 22 -6.22 2.30 -7.31
C ASN A 22 -6.69 1.05 -8.09
N SER A 23 -5.92 0.59 -9.09
CA SER A 23 -6.29 -0.63 -9.84
C SER A 23 -6.21 -1.88 -8.94
N ILE A 24 -5.18 -1.95 -8.10
CA ILE A 24 -4.98 -3.07 -7.17
C ILE A 24 -6.07 -3.06 -6.08
N ALA A 25 -6.29 -1.92 -5.43
CA ALA A 25 -7.31 -1.78 -4.39
C ALA A 25 -8.72 -2.08 -4.92
N ALA A 26 -9.08 -1.56 -6.10
CA ALA A 26 -10.40 -1.78 -6.68
C ALA A 26 -10.62 -3.25 -7.07
N ALA A 27 -9.60 -3.93 -7.55
CA ALA A 27 -9.71 -5.33 -7.93
C ALA A 27 -9.66 -6.28 -6.71
N THR A 28 -8.83 -5.97 -5.72
CA THR A 28 -8.55 -6.79 -4.53
C THR A 28 -9.57 -6.57 -3.41
N LEU A 29 -9.77 -5.31 -3.00
CA LEU A 29 -10.60 -4.93 -1.87
C LEU A 29 -12.01 -4.48 -2.31
N GLY A 30 -12.20 -4.16 -3.58
CA GLY A 30 -13.43 -3.53 -4.07
C GLY A 30 -13.52 -2.04 -3.74
N GLU A 31 -12.47 -1.48 -3.13
CA GLU A 31 -12.38 -0.08 -2.76
C GLU A 31 -11.61 0.72 -3.81
N THR A 32 -12.12 1.90 -4.15
CA THR A 32 -11.43 2.83 -5.06
C THR A 32 -10.84 3.99 -4.29
N LYS A 33 -9.67 4.45 -4.73
CA LYS A 33 -9.08 5.67 -4.25
C LYS A 33 -9.99 6.84 -4.61
N THR A 34 -10.41 7.60 -3.61
CA THR A 34 -11.34 8.74 -3.74
C THR A 34 -10.73 9.98 -4.41
N GLY A 35 -9.46 9.95 -4.80
CA GLY A 35 -8.82 11.10 -5.45
C GLY A 35 -7.58 10.76 -6.28
N THR A 36 -7.15 11.71 -7.11
CA THR A 36 -5.94 11.58 -7.95
C THR A 36 -4.77 12.34 -7.32
N GLY A 37 -3.53 12.11 -7.76
CA GLY A 37 -2.37 12.86 -7.26
C GLY A 37 -2.48 14.37 -7.48
N LEU A 38 -3.23 14.79 -8.52
CA LEU A 38 -3.54 16.20 -8.79
C LEU A 38 -4.39 16.84 -7.67
N ASN A 39 -5.21 16.05 -6.97
CA ASN A 39 -6.01 16.57 -5.86
C ASN A 39 -5.12 17.07 -4.72
N ALA A 40 -4.06 16.36 -4.38
CA ALA A 40 -3.14 16.77 -3.31
C ALA A 40 -2.51 18.14 -3.61
N ILE A 41 -2.05 18.36 -4.85
CA ILE A 41 -1.47 19.63 -5.30
C ILE A 41 -2.50 20.76 -5.20
N ARG A 42 -3.74 20.51 -5.64
CA ARG A 42 -4.82 21.51 -5.59
C ARG A 42 -5.19 21.88 -4.15
N LEU A 43 -5.34 20.88 -3.27
CA LEU A 43 -5.69 21.09 -1.86
C LEU A 43 -4.60 21.89 -1.13
N TRP A 44 -3.32 21.57 -1.41
CA TRP A 44 -2.19 22.33 -0.87
C TRP A 44 -2.22 23.80 -1.31
N ARG A 45 -2.40 24.06 -2.61
CA ARG A 45 -2.47 25.43 -3.15
C ARG A 45 -3.62 26.23 -2.58
N ASN A 46 -4.72 25.58 -2.24
CA ASN A 46 -5.90 26.19 -1.65
C ASN A 46 -5.83 26.28 -0.10
N ALA A 47 -4.71 25.92 0.52
CA ALA A 47 -4.55 25.84 1.98
C ALA A 47 -5.57 24.93 2.69
N GLN A 48 -6.13 23.94 1.97
CA GLN A 48 -7.11 22.98 2.49
C GLN A 48 -6.40 21.80 3.16
N LEU A 49 -5.71 22.06 4.28
CA LEU A 49 -4.82 21.10 4.94
C LEU A 49 -5.55 19.88 5.52
N ASP A 50 -6.77 20.05 6.05
CA ASP A 50 -7.52 18.93 6.62
C ASP A 50 -7.90 17.89 5.56
N GLN A 51 -8.35 18.36 4.39
CA GLN A 51 -8.68 17.50 3.26
C GLN A 51 -7.44 16.83 2.67
N LEU A 52 -6.31 17.55 2.64
CA LEU A 52 -5.03 16.99 2.22
C LEU A 52 -4.58 15.87 3.18
N ARG A 53 -4.72 16.09 4.49
CA ARG A 53 -4.43 15.07 5.51
C ARG A 53 -5.30 13.84 5.32
N GLU A 54 -6.60 14.03 5.14
CA GLU A 54 -7.54 12.93 4.91
C GLU A 54 -7.17 12.12 3.66
N TYR A 55 -6.83 12.82 2.57
CA TYR A 55 -6.36 12.19 1.34
C TYR A 55 -5.10 11.33 1.58
N CYS A 56 -4.08 11.87 2.25
CA CYS A 56 -2.86 11.13 2.56
C CYS A 56 -3.12 9.94 3.48
N LEU A 57 -3.98 10.10 4.49
CA LEU A 57 -4.33 9.01 5.40
C LEU A 57 -5.08 7.89 4.68
N ASN A 58 -5.94 8.22 3.71
CA ASN A 58 -6.65 7.20 2.94
C ASN A 58 -5.69 6.36 2.09
N ASP A 59 -4.68 6.98 1.47
CA ASP A 59 -3.65 6.27 0.72
C ASP A 59 -2.87 5.28 1.60
N VAL A 60 -2.51 5.69 2.83
CA VAL A 60 -1.83 4.83 3.80
C VAL A 60 -2.71 3.66 4.23
N LYS A 61 -4.00 3.91 4.50
CA LYS A 61 -4.96 2.85 4.85
C LYS A 61 -5.11 1.83 3.73
N LEU A 62 -5.35 2.30 2.50
CA LEU A 62 -5.46 1.43 1.33
C LEU A 62 -4.20 0.58 1.14
N THR A 63 -3.01 1.18 1.30
CA THR A 63 -1.74 0.45 1.15
C THR A 63 -1.60 -0.63 2.20
N ARG A 64 -1.94 -0.34 3.46
CA ARG A 64 -1.96 -1.33 4.55
C ARG A 64 -2.93 -2.47 4.25
N ASP A 65 -4.16 -2.14 3.85
CA ASP A 65 -5.21 -3.14 3.68
C ASP A 65 -4.90 -4.06 2.49
N VAL A 66 -4.30 -3.53 1.41
CA VAL A 66 -3.77 -4.32 0.30
C VAL A 66 -2.63 -5.22 0.76
N TYR A 67 -1.69 -4.71 1.58
CA TYR A 67 -0.61 -5.51 2.14
C TYR A 67 -1.14 -6.65 3.03
N GLU A 68 -2.09 -6.38 3.93
CA GLU A 68 -2.70 -7.40 4.78
C GLU A 68 -3.41 -8.48 3.95
N TYR A 69 -4.11 -8.08 2.88
CA TYR A 69 -4.71 -9.04 1.97
C TYR A 69 -3.66 -9.91 1.28
N ALA A 70 -2.59 -9.30 0.74
CA ALA A 70 -1.51 -10.02 0.09
C ALA A 70 -0.84 -11.01 1.05
N LEU A 71 -0.62 -10.62 2.31
CA LEU A 71 -0.02 -11.47 3.33
C LEU A 71 -0.92 -12.68 3.66
N ARG A 72 -2.23 -12.48 3.79
CA ARG A 72 -3.18 -13.57 4.13
C ARG A 72 -3.44 -14.51 2.96
N ASN A 73 -3.55 -13.97 1.74
CA ASN A 73 -3.98 -14.74 0.57
C ASN A 73 -2.81 -15.18 -0.32
N GLN A 74 -1.61 -14.62 -0.11
CA GLN A 74 -0.41 -14.84 -0.92
C GLN A 74 -0.62 -14.50 -2.40
N LYS A 75 -1.52 -13.53 -2.65
CA LYS A 75 -1.90 -13.04 -3.96
C LYS A 75 -2.54 -11.66 -3.90
N LEU A 76 -2.50 -10.96 -5.02
CA LEU A 76 -3.23 -9.72 -5.27
C LEU A 76 -4.04 -9.82 -6.55
N LEU A 77 -5.02 -8.95 -6.68
CA LEU A 77 -5.80 -8.79 -7.90
C LEU A 77 -5.57 -7.39 -8.46
N TYR A 78 -5.54 -7.26 -9.77
CA TYR A 78 -5.53 -5.97 -10.44
C TYR A 78 -6.51 -5.96 -11.60
N LYS A 79 -6.93 -4.77 -12.00
CA LYS A 79 -7.79 -4.57 -13.15
C LYS A 79 -6.93 -4.31 -14.39
N ASP A 80 -7.06 -5.19 -15.37
CA ASP A 80 -6.44 -5.08 -16.69
C ASP A 80 -7.54 -4.79 -17.72
N PHE A 81 -7.67 -3.52 -18.09
CA PHE A 81 -8.79 -2.99 -18.90
C PHE A 81 -10.17 -3.35 -18.34
N PHE A 82 -10.74 -4.48 -18.77
CA PHE A 82 -12.07 -4.97 -18.39
C PHE A 82 -12.01 -6.27 -17.58
N GLU A 83 -10.86 -6.91 -17.47
CA GLU A 83 -10.68 -8.17 -16.78
C GLU A 83 -9.97 -8.00 -15.45
N LYS A 84 -10.32 -8.84 -14.47
CA LYS A 84 -9.56 -8.96 -13.24
C LYS A 84 -8.52 -10.05 -13.42
N ARG A 85 -7.26 -9.73 -13.16
CA ARG A 85 -6.14 -10.66 -13.23
C ARG A 85 -5.52 -10.83 -11.86
N GLU A 86 -4.99 -12.02 -11.62
CA GLU A 86 -4.33 -12.40 -10.38
C GLU A 86 -2.82 -12.24 -10.49
N ILE A 87 -2.22 -11.68 -9.44
CA ILE A 87 -0.77 -11.54 -9.27
C ILE A 87 -0.40 -12.47 -8.12
N PRO A 88 0.34 -13.57 -8.38
CA PRO A 88 0.88 -14.38 -7.31
C PRO A 88 1.93 -13.56 -6.56
N LEU A 89 1.72 -13.33 -5.27
CA LEU A 89 2.60 -12.48 -4.46
C LEU A 89 2.84 -13.13 -3.10
N ARG A 90 3.99 -13.78 -2.97
CA ARG A 90 4.35 -14.46 -1.73
C ARG A 90 5.04 -13.50 -0.77
N LEU A 91 4.28 -12.96 0.18
CA LEU A 91 4.82 -12.10 1.21
C LEU A 91 5.06 -12.91 2.49
N ALA A 92 6.25 -12.75 3.07
CA ALA A 92 6.56 -13.26 4.40
C ALA A 92 6.50 -12.11 5.41
N GLU A 93 6.01 -12.38 6.62
CA GLU A 93 6.11 -11.39 7.69
C GLU A 93 7.58 -11.11 8.00
N PRO A 94 7.96 -9.83 8.13
CA PRO A 94 9.31 -9.48 8.54
C PRO A 94 9.58 -10.03 9.94
N GLN A 95 10.65 -10.81 10.09
CA GLN A 95 10.98 -11.37 11.39
C GLN A 95 11.35 -10.27 12.39
N PRO A 96 10.89 -10.36 13.65
CA PRO A 96 11.29 -9.41 14.68
C PRO A 96 12.81 -9.47 14.87
N ARG A 97 13.43 -8.30 15.08
CA ARG A 97 14.87 -8.25 15.37
C ARG A 97 15.16 -9.10 16.60
N GLN A 98 16.09 -10.04 16.47
CA GLN A 98 16.66 -10.72 17.61
C GLN A 98 17.61 -9.75 18.34
N ASN A 99 17.67 -9.82 19.66
CA ASN A 99 18.51 -8.96 20.53
C ASN A 99 18.09 -7.48 20.64
N VAL A 100 16.79 -7.17 20.61
CA VAL A 100 16.33 -5.85 21.07
C VAL A 100 16.44 -5.82 22.60
N SER A 101 17.45 -5.13 23.15
CA SER A 101 17.45 -4.82 24.57
C SER A 101 16.21 -3.96 24.85
N ARG A 102 15.21 -4.53 25.51
CA ARG A 102 14.10 -3.73 26.04
C ARG A 102 14.68 -2.87 27.14
N GLN A 103 15.06 -1.63 26.82
CA GLN A 103 15.38 -0.63 27.82
C GLN A 103 14.19 -0.58 28.79
N THR A 104 14.41 -1.14 29.98
CA THR A 104 13.32 -1.44 30.93
C THR A 104 12.97 -0.20 31.77
N SER A 105 13.75 0.88 31.63
CA SER A 105 13.56 2.15 32.33
C SER A 105 14.04 3.32 31.47
N LEU A 106 13.20 4.36 31.37
CA LEU A 106 13.55 5.69 30.86
C LEU A 106 14.13 6.54 32.01
N PHE A 107 15.13 6.01 32.70
CA PHE A 107 15.95 6.75 33.68
C PHE A 107 17.36 6.18 33.63
#